data_AF-A0A813IX26-F1
#
_entry.id   AF-A0A813IX26-F1
#
_cell.length_a   1.000
_cell.length_b   1.000
_cell.length_c   1.000
_cell.angle_alpha   90.00
_cell.angle_beta   90.00
_cell.angle_gamma   90.00
#
_symmetry.space_group_name_H-M   'P 1'
#
loop_
_entity.id
_entity.type
_entity.pdbx_description
1 polymer ?
#
loop_
_entity_poly.entity_id
_entity_poly.type
_entity_poly.pdbx_seq_one_letter_code
_entity_poly.pdbx_strand_id
1 'polypeptide(L)'
;MKVSGPLVVAENMAGTKMYEVVRVGKDRLVGEIIRLEGDTASIQVYEDTSGLTVGDPLVKTGLPLSLELGPGILDGIYNMKVGDLVSGGDIVGVVRENGLFKNGRVKKVMPAGKYTIETPVVEIEEAGNTMTVMLFQRWPVRQARPCVEKLQGKEALLTCERVIEEPIMQRTTLVANTSNMPVAAREASIYTGVTTAEYFRDQGYNVAMMADSTSRWAEALREISGRLAEMPADAGYPAYLGARLASFYERSGRVTCLGNPVREGSITIVGAVSPPGGDFTDPVTSATLSIVQCFWGLDKKLAQRKHFPSVNWNISFSKYIRILAPYFETYDPEYSMLQQQMKEILQKEDDLQEIVQLVGKDSLSEDQKCTLEVAKIIREDFLQQNGFTDYDFMCPLAKTIGMMKVIVGFHEAAQKAMAEFSGEHKVGWNSIYASTKGLIKKITDMKFELPRQSEEHFRKTFVALHEEVLAAFRTLAEDSEHSAELKDFLQQLLQKEPVRRKSAAEMKAHAWLEGLLQAKHLVDLAVWIADTDGNGSQGPEQSPAAAEPRAAAARPFDQADSRPALAMGQSVRGGANPFFCGGEASPGHLARGAPAASSSSACEPSRASSSAPGLGYGQASGAA
;
A
#
# COMPACT_ATOMS: atom_id res chain seq x y z
N MET A 1 37.58 -6.96 25.09
CA MET A 1 37.94 -8.37 25.32
C MET A 1 38.14 -9.12 24.00
N LYS A 2 37.18 -9.05 23.06
CA LYS A 2 37.25 -9.74 21.76
C LYS A 2 36.49 -8.95 20.69
N VAL A 3 37.00 -8.95 19.46
CA VAL A 3 36.31 -8.41 18.27
C VAL A 3 36.22 -9.52 17.23
N SER A 4 35.02 -9.82 16.73
CA SER A 4 34.75 -10.92 15.79
C SER A 4 33.74 -10.47 14.74
N GLY A 5 34.23 -9.75 13.72
CA GLY A 5 33.36 -9.03 12.78
C GLY A 5 32.51 -7.99 13.55
N PRO A 6 31.20 -7.85 13.26
CA PRO A 6 30.33 -6.88 13.92
C PRO A 6 29.99 -7.22 15.38
N LEU A 7 30.45 -8.38 15.89
CA LEU A 7 30.26 -8.76 17.29
C LEU A 7 31.50 -8.37 18.11
N VAL A 8 31.29 -7.53 19.12
CA VAL A 8 32.31 -7.09 20.07
C VAL A 8 31.95 -7.58 21.47
N VAL A 9 32.91 -8.16 22.19
CA VAL A 9 32.75 -8.57 23.58
C VAL A 9 33.55 -7.64 24.48
N ALA A 10 32.86 -7.03 25.44
CA ALA A 10 33.40 -6.10 26.43
C ALA A 10 33.26 -6.65 27.85
N GLU A 11 34.22 -6.30 28.70
CA GLU A 11 34.25 -6.56 30.15
C GLU A 11 33.94 -5.27 30.92
N ASN A 12 33.73 -5.32 32.24
CA ASN A 12 33.32 -4.19 33.08
C ASN A 12 31.97 -3.58 32.68
N MET A 13 31.05 -4.46 32.27
CA MET A 13 29.72 -4.10 31.78
C MET A 13 28.64 -4.19 32.86
N ALA A 14 29.01 -4.37 34.13
CA ALA A 14 28.09 -4.27 35.25
C ALA A 14 27.23 -2.99 35.20
N GLY A 15 25.94 -3.15 35.49
CA GLY A 15 24.94 -2.09 35.47
C GLY A 15 24.37 -1.73 34.10
N THR A 16 24.78 -2.41 33.02
CA THR A 16 24.17 -2.24 31.69
C THR A 16 22.90 -3.06 31.54
N LYS A 17 22.03 -2.60 30.64
CA LYS A 17 20.77 -3.27 30.30
C LYS A 17 20.84 -3.95 28.94
N MET A 18 20.03 -4.98 28.78
CA MET A 18 19.85 -5.63 27.49
C MET A 18 19.17 -4.65 26.50
N TYR A 19 19.62 -4.64 25.24
CA TYR A 19 19.27 -3.66 24.21
C TYR A 19 19.67 -2.20 24.48
N GLU A 20 20.60 -1.96 25.40
CA GLU A 20 21.18 -0.64 25.61
C GLU A 20 22.16 -0.27 24.49
N VAL A 21 22.12 0.98 24.03
CA VAL A 21 23.09 1.51 23.06
C VAL A 21 24.40 1.84 23.75
N VAL A 22 25.50 1.49 23.11
CA VAL A 22 26.86 1.80 23.54
C VAL A 22 27.64 2.44 22.40
N ARG A 23 28.67 3.20 22.75
CA ARG A 23 29.64 3.78 21.82
C ARG A 23 30.96 3.04 21.96
N VAL A 24 31.37 2.34 20.91
CA VAL A 24 32.53 1.45 20.89
C VAL A 24 33.68 2.11 20.13
N GLY A 25 34.90 2.02 20.66
CA GLY A 25 36.07 2.53 19.96
C GLY A 25 36.33 4.01 20.20
N LYS A 26 37.50 4.46 19.72
CA LYS A 26 37.85 5.90 19.68
C LYS A 26 36.90 6.68 18.77
N ASP A 27 36.45 6.04 17.70
CA ASP A 27 35.53 6.60 16.71
C ASP A 27 34.07 6.62 17.17
N ARG A 28 33.78 6.08 18.37
CA ARG A 28 32.44 6.07 18.99
C ARG A 28 31.37 5.46 18.09
N LEU A 29 31.71 4.32 17.49
CA LEU A 29 30.82 3.53 16.65
C LEU A 29 29.58 3.11 17.45
N VAL A 30 28.40 3.20 16.85
CA VAL A 30 27.14 2.81 17.50
C VAL A 30 27.06 1.29 17.59
N GLY A 31 26.83 0.77 18.80
CA GLY A 31 26.46 -0.63 19.00
C GLY A 31 25.33 -0.81 20.00
N GLU A 32 24.74 -2.01 20.02
CA GLU A 32 23.66 -2.40 20.91
C GLU A 32 24.04 -3.67 21.69
N ILE A 33 23.74 -3.71 22.98
CA ILE A 33 23.98 -4.89 23.82
C ILE A 33 22.93 -5.96 23.52
N ILE A 34 23.38 -7.15 23.11
CA ILE A 34 22.49 -8.27 22.73
C ILE A 34 22.51 -9.42 23.74
N ARG A 35 23.59 -9.57 24.51
CA ARG A 35 23.74 -10.63 25.52
C ARG A 35 24.55 -10.12 26.70
N LEU A 36 24.15 -10.50 27.90
CA LEU A 36 24.81 -10.16 29.16
C LEU A 36 25.15 -11.45 29.90
N GLU A 37 26.41 -11.61 30.26
CA GLU A 37 26.93 -12.76 31.02
C GLU A 37 27.80 -12.25 32.17
N GLY A 38 27.20 -12.14 33.37
CA GLY A 38 27.89 -11.59 34.52
C GLY A 38 28.34 -10.15 34.28
N ASP A 39 29.66 -9.92 34.24
CA ASP A 39 30.28 -8.62 33.98
C ASP A 39 30.71 -8.44 32.51
N THR A 40 30.42 -9.42 31.66
CA THR A 40 30.70 -9.37 30.21
C THR A 40 29.43 -9.08 29.42
N ALA A 41 29.57 -8.28 28.36
CA ALA A 41 28.49 -8.00 27.42
C ALA A 41 28.93 -8.31 25.99
N SER A 42 28.06 -8.97 25.23
CA SER A 42 28.17 -9.07 23.78
C SER A 42 27.40 -7.91 23.15
N ILE A 43 28.09 -7.16 22.30
CA ILE A 43 27.61 -5.95 21.65
C ILE A 43 27.63 -6.16 20.14
N GLN A 44 26.53 -5.83 19.51
CA GLN A 44 26.39 -5.79 18.07
C GLN A 44 26.66 -4.37 17.58
N VAL A 45 27.71 -4.18 16.79
CA VAL A 45 28.05 -2.88 16.20
C VAL A 45 27.28 -2.69 14.88
N TYR A 46 26.64 -1.53 14.72
CA TYR A 46 25.86 -1.18 13.52
C TYR A 46 26.71 -0.61 12.39
N GLU A 47 27.98 -0.34 12.66
CA GLU A 47 28.96 0.24 11.76
C GLU A 47 30.05 -0.80 11.41
N ASP A 48 30.94 -0.45 10.49
CA ASP A 48 32.11 -1.28 10.20
C ASP A 48 33.04 -1.31 11.43
N THR A 49 33.47 -2.51 11.80
CA THR A 49 34.35 -2.77 12.95
C THR A 49 35.83 -2.82 12.57
N SER A 50 36.12 -2.65 11.28
CA SER A 50 37.47 -2.57 10.75
C SER A 50 38.26 -1.46 11.46
N GLY A 51 39.38 -1.84 12.09
CA GLY A 51 40.23 -0.90 12.84
C GLY A 51 39.98 -0.86 14.35
N LEU A 52 38.92 -1.50 14.86
CA LEU A 52 38.75 -1.69 16.30
C LEU A 52 39.81 -2.64 16.86
N THR A 53 40.43 -2.24 17.97
CA THR A 53 41.48 -3.00 18.65
C THR A 53 41.06 -3.36 20.08
N VAL A 54 41.69 -4.40 20.63
CA VAL A 54 41.45 -4.79 22.03
C VAL A 54 42.02 -3.70 22.94
N GLY A 55 41.20 -3.22 23.88
CA GLY A 55 41.55 -2.15 24.81
C GLY A 55 40.97 -0.79 24.43
N ASP A 56 40.30 -0.68 23.29
CA ASP A 56 39.58 0.55 22.93
C ASP A 56 38.44 0.86 23.91
N PRO A 57 38.17 2.16 24.17
CA PRO A 57 37.19 2.59 25.16
C PRO A 57 35.76 2.26 24.72
N LEU A 58 34.89 2.03 25.70
CA LEU A 58 33.47 1.84 25.50
C LEU A 58 32.69 2.77 26.42
N VAL A 59 31.75 3.54 25.85
CA VAL A 59 30.89 4.47 26.58
C VAL A 59 29.45 3.95 26.57
N LYS A 60 28.88 3.81 27.77
CA LYS A 60 27.50 3.37 28.01
C LYS A 60 26.56 4.56 27.89
N THR A 61 25.44 4.42 27.17
CA THR A 61 24.47 5.52 27.04
C THR A 61 23.31 5.43 28.03
N GLY A 62 23.05 4.25 28.61
CA GLY A 62 21.92 4.00 29.50
C GLY A 62 20.55 3.97 28.80
N LEU A 63 20.51 4.17 27.48
CA LEU A 63 19.28 4.32 26.69
C LEU A 63 19.20 3.25 25.59
N PRO A 64 18.00 2.75 25.27
CA PRO A 64 17.80 1.85 24.13
C PRO A 64 17.91 2.61 22.80
N LEU A 65 18.06 1.86 21.70
CA LEU A 65 18.05 2.44 20.36
C LEU A 65 16.72 3.17 20.14
N SER A 66 16.80 4.48 19.98
CA SER A 66 15.65 5.38 19.92
C SER A 66 15.75 6.28 18.70
N LEU A 67 14.60 6.54 18.08
CA LEU A 67 14.47 7.47 16.97
C LEU A 67 13.98 8.82 17.49
N GLU A 68 14.51 9.90 16.92
CA GLU A 68 14.00 11.26 17.14
C GLU A 68 12.84 11.49 16.17
N LEU A 69 11.65 11.68 16.72
CA LEU A 69 10.41 11.90 15.99
C LEU A 69 9.96 13.34 16.22
N GLY A 70 9.85 14.13 15.16
CA GLY A 70 9.40 15.51 15.18
C GLY A 70 9.18 16.04 13.77
N PRO A 71 9.02 17.35 13.60
CA PRO A 71 8.88 17.97 12.29
C PRO A 71 10.21 17.91 11.52
N GLY A 72 10.14 17.69 10.20
CA GLY A 72 11.31 17.52 9.33
C GLY A 72 11.65 16.08 8.95
N ILE A 73 10.82 15.09 9.31
CA ILE A 73 11.02 13.69 8.89
C ILE A 73 10.59 13.43 7.44
N LEU A 74 9.65 14.22 6.91
CA LEU A 74 9.23 14.17 5.52
C LEU A 74 10.32 14.75 4.63
N ASP A 75 10.51 14.19 3.42
CA ASP A 75 11.60 14.52 2.47
C ASP A 75 13.02 14.08 2.93
N GLY A 76 13.16 13.58 4.16
CA GLY A 76 14.41 13.03 4.67
C GLY A 76 14.75 11.68 4.04
N ILE A 77 15.90 11.59 3.38
CA ILE A 77 16.57 10.31 3.10
C ILE A 77 17.44 9.99 4.31
N TYR A 78 17.01 9.03 5.13
CA TYR A 78 17.80 8.58 6.28
C TYR A 78 18.86 7.59 5.80
N ASN A 79 20.06 8.10 5.55
CA ASN A 79 21.30 7.32 5.50
C ASN A 79 22.01 7.50 6.85
N MET A 80 22.30 6.42 7.56
CA MET A 80 23.07 6.53 8.81
C MET A 80 24.54 6.81 8.50
N LYS A 81 24.95 8.07 8.59
CA LYS A 81 26.34 8.50 8.84
C LYS A 81 26.36 9.72 9.77
N VAL A 82 27.36 9.78 10.65
CA VAL A 82 27.64 10.99 11.45
C VAL A 82 28.30 12.02 10.53
N GLY A 83 27.61 13.12 10.21
CA GLY A 83 28.19 14.27 9.48
C GLY A 83 27.55 14.66 8.15
N ASP A 84 26.31 14.26 7.84
CA ASP A 84 25.66 14.66 6.58
C ASP A 84 25.26 16.15 6.55
N LEU A 85 25.48 16.77 5.39
CA LEU A 85 25.19 18.20 5.11
C LEU A 85 23.68 18.42 4.91
N VAL A 86 23.07 19.19 5.80
CA VAL A 86 21.70 19.71 5.64
C VAL A 86 21.79 21.11 5.06
N SER A 87 21.16 21.36 3.92
CA SER A 87 21.04 22.71 3.34
C SER A 87 19.74 23.35 3.83
N GLY A 88 19.83 24.58 4.34
CA GLY A 88 18.68 25.31 4.90
C GLY A 88 17.84 25.96 3.81
N GLY A 89 16.51 25.95 3.96
CA GLY A 89 15.66 26.75 3.08
C GLY A 89 14.14 26.57 3.12
N ASP A 90 13.59 25.42 3.49
CA ASP A 90 12.17 25.14 3.22
C ASP A 90 11.23 25.19 4.43
N ILE A 91 10.04 25.74 4.17
CA ILE A 91 8.92 25.88 5.12
C ILE A 91 8.19 24.54 5.20
N VAL A 92 8.18 23.89 6.37
CA VAL A 92 7.47 22.62 6.58
C VAL A 92 6.34 22.78 7.59
N GLY A 93 5.22 23.34 7.09
CA GLY A 93 3.88 23.07 7.59
C GLY A 93 3.52 23.49 9.02
N VAL A 94 2.26 23.19 9.37
CA VAL A 94 1.71 23.31 10.73
C VAL A 94 2.06 22.04 11.48
N VAL A 95 2.85 22.15 12.54
CA VAL A 95 3.21 21.03 13.41
C VAL A 95 1.99 20.62 14.24
N ARG A 96 1.21 19.67 13.73
CA ARG A 96 0.18 18.98 14.50
C ARG A 96 0.81 17.79 15.21
N GLU A 97 1.38 18.03 16.38
CA GLU A 97 1.97 16.96 17.18
C GLU A 97 1.27 16.80 18.51
N ASN A 98 0.97 15.54 18.82
CA ASN A 98 0.60 15.10 20.15
C ASN A 98 1.74 14.27 20.71
N GLY A 99 2.23 14.65 21.89
CA GLY A 99 3.00 13.74 22.74
C GLY A 99 2.05 12.75 23.43
N LEU A 100 2.52 11.52 23.60
CA LEU A 100 1.94 10.55 24.53
C LEU A 100 2.27 11.01 25.96
N PHE A 101 1.46 11.89 26.54
CA PHE A 101 1.68 12.38 27.90
C PHE A 101 0.97 11.50 28.93
N LYS A 102 1.62 11.32 30.08
CA LYS A 102 0.92 10.92 31.30
C LYS A 102 0.12 12.12 31.84
N ASN A 103 -0.89 11.85 32.66
CA ASN A 103 -1.78 12.86 33.22
C ASN A 103 -0.98 13.95 33.97
N GLY A 104 -0.83 15.13 33.38
CA GLY A 104 -0.12 16.26 33.97
C GLY A 104 -0.81 17.59 33.64
N ARG A 105 -0.60 18.61 34.48
CA ARG A 105 -1.21 19.94 34.28
C ARG A 105 -0.23 20.83 33.52
N VAL A 106 -0.69 21.45 32.44
CA VAL A 106 0.13 22.41 31.68
C VAL A 106 0.39 23.65 32.54
N LYS A 107 1.67 23.95 32.77
CA LYS A 107 2.13 25.10 33.57
C LYS A 107 2.40 26.32 32.69
N LYS A 108 3.05 26.10 31.55
CA LYS A 108 3.42 27.17 30.61
C LYS A 108 3.38 26.65 29.18
N VAL A 109 2.87 27.48 28.28
CA VAL A 109 2.86 27.25 26.83
C VAL A 109 3.52 28.44 26.16
N MET A 110 4.48 28.20 25.27
CA MET A 110 5.07 29.25 24.46
C MET A 110 4.07 29.76 23.40
N PRO A 111 4.05 31.07 23.08
CA PRO A 111 3.14 31.64 22.09
C PRO A 111 3.50 31.14 20.68
N ALA A 112 2.56 31.19 19.74
CA ALA A 112 2.82 30.82 18.35
C ALA A 112 3.95 31.68 17.76
N GLY A 113 4.98 31.03 17.22
CA GLY A 113 6.21 31.69 16.77
C GLY A 113 7.14 30.74 16.03
N LYS A 114 8.29 31.25 15.61
CA LYS A 114 9.33 30.46 14.96
C LYS A 114 10.26 29.90 16.04
N TYR A 115 10.36 28.59 16.12
CA TYR A 115 11.19 27.88 17.09
C TYR A 115 12.04 26.83 16.39
N THR A 116 13.20 26.52 16.97
CA THR A 116 14.00 25.36 16.55
C THR A 116 13.48 24.10 17.25
N ILE A 117 13.82 22.93 16.71
CA ILE A 117 13.38 21.62 17.23
C ILE A 117 13.79 21.42 18.70
N GLU A 118 14.94 21.97 19.11
CA GLU A 118 15.47 21.87 20.47
C GLU A 118 14.85 22.86 21.48
N THR A 119 14.03 23.81 21.01
CA THR A 119 13.42 24.81 21.91
C THR A 119 12.29 24.18 22.73
N PRO A 120 12.25 24.36 24.07
CA PRO A 120 11.15 23.86 24.88
C PRO A 120 9.87 24.66 24.60
N VAL A 121 8.78 23.97 24.28
CA VAL A 121 7.49 24.58 23.88
C VAL A 121 6.46 24.55 25.00
N VAL A 122 6.43 23.47 25.78
CA VAL A 122 5.45 23.28 26.85
C VAL A 122 6.14 22.82 28.13
N GLU A 123 5.75 23.41 29.26
CA GLU A 123 6.12 22.91 30.59
C GLU A 123 4.89 22.24 31.22
N ILE A 124 5.03 20.98 31.61
CA ILE A 124 3.97 20.18 32.26
C ILE A 124 4.39 19.93 33.70
N GLU A 125 3.45 20.06 34.62
CA GLU A 125 3.63 19.73 36.03
C GLU A 125 2.92 18.40 36.35
N GLU A 126 3.69 17.43 36.84
CA GLU A 126 3.21 16.13 37.31
C GLU A 126 3.79 15.87 38.69
N ALA A 127 2.92 15.64 39.68
CA ALA A 127 3.30 15.32 41.07
C ALA A 127 4.38 16.24 41.70
N GLY A 128 4.36 17.54 41.37
CA GLY A 128 5.30 18.55 41.89
C GLY A 128 6.61 18.68 41.10
N ASN A 129 6.85 17.85 40.08
CA ASN A 129 7.98 17.99 39.16
C ASN A 129 7.54 18.71 37.88
N THR A 130 8.34 19.69 37.43
CA THR A 130 8.14 20.37 36.15
C THR A 130 8.94 19.64 35.06
N MET A 131 8.27 19.13 34.04
CA MET A 131 8.86 18.50 32.87
C MET A 131 8.76 19.44 31.66
N THR A 132 9.88 19.63 30.96
CA THR A 132 9.95 20.44 29.72
C THR A 132 9.75 19.55 28.50
N VAL A 133 8.87 19.98 27.60
CA VAL A 133 8.53 19.28 26.35
C VAL A 133 9.08 20.06 25.16
N MET A 134 9.82 19.38 24.30
CA MET A 134 10.40 19.90 23.05
C MET A 134 9.49 19.58 21.85
N LEU A 135 9.82 20.11 20.67
CA LEU A 135 9.14 19.79 19.40
C LEU A 135 9.50 18.41 18.84
N PHE A 136 10.37 17.65 19.49
CA PHE A 136 10.65 16.28 19.12
C PHE A 136 10.58 15.37 20.35
N GLN A 137 10.28 14.10 20.09
CA GLN A 137 10.25 13.04 21.08
C GLN A 137 11.22 11.93 20.68
N ARG A 138 11.91 11.35 21.66
CA ARG A 138 12.71 10.15 21.47
C ARG A 138 11.87 8.92 21.77
N TRP A 139 11.77 7.99 20.82
CA TRP A 139 11.01 6.76 20.99
C TRP A 139 11.85 5.50 20.70
N PRO A 140 11.88 4.49 21.59
CA PRO A 140 12.61 3.25 21.35
C PRO A 140 12.05 2.48 20.14
N VAL A 141 12.89 2.14 19.16
CA VAL A 141 12.42 1.56 17.89
C VAL A 141 11.87 0.13 18.03
N ARG A 142 12.32 -0.59 19.07
CA ARG A 142 11.90 -1.96 19.39
C ARG A 142 10.58 -2.00 20.18
N GLN A 143 10.09 -0.87 20.68
CA GLN A 143 8.82 -0.79 21.41
C GLN A 143 7.73 -0.24 20.48
N ALA A 144 6.64 -0.98 20.31
CA ALA A 144 5.49 -0.50 19.55
C ALA A 144 4.85 0.72 20.24
N ARG A 145 4.44 1.71 19.45
CA ARG A 145 3.74 2.89 19.99
C ARG A 145 2.34 2.50 20.47
N PRO A 146 1.97 2.88 21.71
CA PRO A 146 0.69 2.49 22.29
C PRO A 146 -0.48 3.14 21.55
N CYS A 147 -1.63 2.47 21.56
CA CYS A 147 -2.89 2.96 21.00
C CYS A 147 -4.04 2.65 21.98
N VAL A 148 -5.20 3.28 21.80
CA VAL A 148 -6.37 3.05 22.66
C VAL A 148 -6.94 1.66 22.40
N GLU A 149 -7.26 1.39 21.14
CA GLU A 149 -7.83 0.13 20.68
C GLU A 149 -7.47 -0.13 19.21
N LYS A 150 -7.44 -1.40 18.82
CA LYS A 150 -7.32 -1.82 17.41
C LYS A 150 -8.70 -1.96 16.79
N LEU A 151 -8.90 -1.33 15.64
CA LEU A 151 -10.13 -1.37 14.85
C LEU A 151 -9.98 -2.33 13.66
N GLN A 152 -11.09 -2.87 13.18
CA GLN A 152 -11.11 -3.62 11.91
C GLN A 152 -11.00 -2.65 10.73
N GLY A 153 -10.26 -3.05 9.69
CA GLY A 153 -10.14 -2.29 8.45
C GLY A 153 -11.46 -2.30 7.67
N LYS A 154 -12.09 -1.13 7.51
CA LYS A 154 -13.34 -0.96 6.75
C LYS A 154 -13.13 -0.42 5.34
N GLU A 155 -11.97 0.14 5.06
CA GLU A 155 -11.66 0.82 3.80
C GLU A 155 -10.57 0.05 3.05
N ALA A 156 -10.72 -0.04 1.73
CA ALA A 156 -9.71 -0.67 0.88
C ALA A 156 -8.60 0.34 0.55
N LEU A 157 -7.34 -0.09 0.61
CA LEU A 157 -6.23 0.68 0.07
C LEU A 157 -6.26 0.56 -1.46
N LEU A 158 -6.71 1.62 -2.14
CA LEU A 158 -6.68 1.70 -3.59
C LEU A 158 -5.24 2.02 -4.03
N THR A 159 -4.60 1.08 -4.71
CA THR A 159 -3.22 1.21 -5.21
C THR A 159 -3.06 2.29 -6.29
N CYS A 160 -4.17 2.76 -6.83
CA CYS A 160 -4.24 3.54 -8.07
C CYS A 160 -4.86 4.93 -7.88
N GLU A 161 -4.96 5.49 -6.68
CA GLU A 161 -5.55 6.83 -6.50
C GLU A 161 -4.50 7.86 -6.06
N ARG A 162 -4.43 8.99 -6.78
CA ARG A 162 -3.64 10.15 -6.37
C ARG A 162 -4.57 11.18 -5.75
N VAL A 163 -4.48 11.34 -4.44
CA VAL A 163 -5.31 12.27 -3.66
C VAL A 163 -4.73 13.69 -3.62
N ILE A 164 -3.41 13.85 -3.83
CA ILE A 164 -2.69 15.13 -3.67
C ILE A 164 -1.71 15.34 -4.83
N GLU A 165 -1.71 16.55 -5.41
CA GLU A 165 -0.90 16.97 -6.57
C GLU A 165 0.59 17.27 -6.24
N GLU A 166 0.99 17.18 -4.97
CA GLU A 166 2.35 17.45 -4.52
C GLU A 166 3.36 16.37 -4.94
N PRO A 167 4.66 16.72 -5.07
CA PRO A 167 5.73 15.76 -5.31
C PRO A 167 5.73 14.61 -4.30
N ILE A 168 5.96 13.38 -4.79
CA ILE A 168 5.91 12.16 -3.96
C ILE A 168 6.94 12.21 -2.81
N MET A 169 8.09 12.85 -3.02
CA MET A 169 9.14 12.97 -1.99
C MET A 169 8.70 13.75 -0.76
N GLN A 170 7.88 14.78 -0.92
CA GLN A 170 7.37 15.60 0.21
C GLN A 170 6.44 14.83 1.15
N ARG A 171 5.96 13.65 0.73
CA ARG A 171 5.06 12.78 1.49
C ARG A 171 5.64 11.39 1.75
N THR A 172 6.93 11.20 1.51
CA THR A 172 7.60 9.90 1.66
C THR A 172 8.81 10.06 2.56
N THR A 173 9.02 9.08 3.44
CA THR A 173 10.26 8.94 4.20
C THR A 173 10.96 7.66 3.75
N LEU A 174 12.24 7.78 3.38
CA LEU A 174 13.05 6.66 2.91
C LEU A 174 14.07 6.28 3.98
N VAL A 175 14.02 5.03 4.42
CA VAL A 175 15.06 4.42 5.27
C VAL A 175 15.90 3.52 4.37
N ALA A 176 17.07 4.00 3.97
CA ALA A 176 17.91 3.30 3.02
C ALA A 176 18.98 2.48 3.75
N ASN A 177 18.97 1.17 3.53
CA ASN A 177 20.04 0.29 3.98
C ASN A 177 20.47 -0.65 2.85
N THR A 178 21.59 -0.33 2.21
CA THR A 178 22.11 -1.07 1.06
C THR A 178 22.79 -2.39 1.45
N SER A 179 22.95 -3.32 0.51
CA SER A 179 23.54 -4.64 0.77
C SER A 179 25.00 -4.59 1.25
N ASN A 180 25.73 -3.53 0.95
CA ASN A 180 27.10 -3.30 1.45
C ASN A 180 27.14 -2.71 2.87
N MET A 181 26.01 -2.24 3.41
CA MET A 181 25.94 -1.74 4.78
C MET A 181 25.93 -2.89 5.80
N PRO A 182 26.36 -2.63 7.05
CA PRO A 182 26.45 -3.65 8.09
C PRO A 182 25.15 -4.40 8.31
N VAL A 183 25.29 -5.68 8.61
CA VAL A 183 24.18 -6.63 8.75
C VAL A 183 23.24 -6.24 9.90
N ALA A 184 23.80 -5.68 10.96
CA ALA A 184 23.06 -5.19 12.11
C ALA A 184 22.14 -4.00 11.75
N ALA A 185 22.58 -3.12 10.85
CA ALA A 185 21.80 -1.96 10.41
C ALA A 185 20.56 -2.39 9.61
N ARG A 186 20.59 -3.55 8.94
CA ARG A 186 19.42 -4.13 8.26
C ARG A 186 18.27 -4.38 9.24
N GLU A 187 18.56 -4.99 10.39
CA GLU A 187 17.55 -5.21 11.43
C GLU A 187 17.01 -3.89 11.98
N ALA A 188 17.90 -2.95 12.30
CA ALA A 188 17.51 -1.65 12.83
C ALA A 188 16.66 -0.84 11.83
N SER A 189 16.92 -0.95 10.53
CA SER A 189 16.20 -0.22 9.48
C SER A 189 14.71 -0.56 9.43
N ILE A 190 14.36 -1.83 9.59
CA ILE A 190 12.96 -2.28 9.61
C ILE A 190 12.23 -1.70 10.81
N TYR A 191 12.82 -1.77 12.00
CA TYR A 191 12.24 -1.20 13.23
C TYR A 191 12.12 0.33 13.17
N THR A 192 13.09 1.00 12.56
CA THR A 192 13.08 2.45 12.35
C THR A 192 11.94 2.85 11.40
N GLY A 193 11.78 2.13 10.29
CA GLY A 193 10.71 2.36 9.33
C GLY A 193 9.31 2.19 9.93
N VAL A 194 9.07 1.10 10.66
CA VAL A 194 7.75 0.87 11.29
C VAL A 194 7.48 1.86 12.43
N THR A 195 8.50 2.26 13.19
CA THR A 195 8.32 3.28 14.25
C THR A 195 8.00 4.65 13.66
N THR A 196 8.58 4.98 12.51
CA THR A 196 8.24 6.18 11.74
C THR A 196 6.81 6.10 11.21
N ALA A 197 6.39 4.93 10.71
CA ALA A 197 5.02 4.73 10.25
C ALA A 197 4.00 4.87 11.40
N GLU A 198 4.31 4.31 12.58
CA GLU A 198 3.50 4.48 13.79
C GLU A 198 3.42 5.92 14.28
N TYR A 199 4.50 6.68 14.10
CA TYR A 199 4.50 8.10 14.42
C TYR A 199 3.48 8.88 13.59
N PHE A 200 3.50 8.70 12.27
CA PHE A 200 2.52 9.34 11.38
C PHE A 200 1.11 8.80 11.58
N ARG A 201 0.95 7.51 11.89
CA ARG A 201 -0.35 6.93 12.27
C ARG A 201 -0.94 7.64 13.48
N ASP A 202 -0.15 7.90 14.53
CA ASP A 202 -0.64 8.53 15.76
C ASP A 202 -1.10 9.98 15.58
N GLN A 203 -0.65 10.64 14.50
CA GLN A 203 -1.14 11.96 14.07
C GLN A 203 -2.52 11.88 13.37
N GLY A 204 -3.02 10.68 13.09
CA GLY A 204 -4.29 10.42 12.41
C GLY A 204 -4.17 10.21 10.90
N TYR A 205 -2.97 9.92 10.40
CA TYR A 205 -2.76 9.63 8.97
C TYR A 205 -2.90 8.13 8.67
N ASN A 206 -3.26 7.84 7.41
CA ASN A 206 -3.24 6.50 6.84
C ASN A 206 -1.90 6.27 6.13
N VAL A 207 -1.04 5.43 6.71
CA VAL A 207 0.36 5.27 6.30
C VAL A 207 0.54 3.90 5.65
N ALA A 208 1.24 3.85 4.51
CA ALA A 208 1.69 2.61 3.90
C ALA A 208 3.21 2.46 4.11
N MET A 209 3.63 1.34 4.68
CA MET A 209 5.03 0.98 4.85
C MET A 209 5.39 -0.13 3.85
N MET A 210 6.35 0.15 2.97
CA MET A 210 6.91 -0.83 2.05
C MET A 210 8.26 -1.31 2.58
N ALA A 211 8.38 -2.61 2.85
CA ALA A 211 9.60 -3.24 3.36
C ALA A 211 10.24 -4.11 2.26
N ASP A 212 11.28 -3.59 1.62
CA ASP A 212 12.05 -4.27 0.58
C ASP A 212 13.51 -4.48 1.04
N SER A 213 13.92 -5.67 1.49
CA SER A 213 13.16 -6.93 1.59
C SER A 213 13.26 -7.54 2.99
N THR A 214 12.20 -8.23 3.42
CA THR A 214 12.14 -8.92 4.71
C THR A 214 13.01 -10.17 4.73
N SER A 215 13.29 -10.78 3.57
CA SER A 215 14.24 -11.90 3.46
C SER A 215 15.67 -11.50 3.78
N ARG A 216 16.14 -10.32 3.34
CA ARG A 216 17.48 -9.82 3.72
C ARG A 216 17.59 -9.53 5.21
N TRP A 217 16.49 -9.13 5.85
CA TRP A 217 16.41 -9.00 7.30
C TRP A 217 16.47 -10.37 7.99
N ALA A 218 15.76 -11.39 7.51
CA ALA A 218 15.84 -12.73 8.07
C ALA A 218 17.25 -13.35 7.93
N GLU A 219 17.92 -13.14 6.80
CA GLU A 219 19.33 -13.54 6.62
C GLU A 219 20.26 -12.82 7.59
N ALA A 220 19.99 -11.54 7.87
CA ALA A 220 20.76 -10.79 8.87
C ALA A 220 20.61 -11.42 10.26
N LEU A 221 19.39 -11.78 10.66
CA LEU A 221 19.13 -12.48 11.92
C LEU A 221 19.87 -13.83 11.98
N ARG A 222 19.89 -14.58 10.88
CA ARG A 222 20.66 -15.84 10.77
C ARG A 222 22.16 -15.64 10.96
N GLU A 223 22.72 -14.59 10.38
CA GLU A 223 24.15 -14.29 10.54
C GLU A 223 24.49 -13.88 11.98
N ILE A 224 23.62 -13.10 12.62
CA ILE A 224 23.77 -12.67 14.01
C ILE A 224 23.69 -13.87 14.95
N SER A 225 22.68 -14.74 14.79
CA SER A 225 22.51 -15.94 15.62
C SER A 225 23.68 -16.91 15.47
N GLY A 226 24.18 -17.08 14.24
CA GLY A 226 25.36 -17.90 13.97
C GLY A 226 26.63 -17.38 14.68
N ARG A 227 26.82 -16.06 14.74
CA ARG A 227 27.95 -15.46 15.48
C ARG A 227 27.82 -15.56 16.99
N LEU A 228 26.59 -15.56 17.50
CA LEU A 228 26.29 -15.79 18.90
C LEU A 228 26.39 -17.27 19.31
N ALA A 229 26.64 -18.16 18.34
CA ALA A 229 26.64 -19.62 18.53
C ALA A 229 25.31 -20.12 19.13
N GLU A 230 24.20 -19.50 18.74
CA GLU A 230 22.86 -20.00 19.08
C GLU A 230 22.56 -21.26 18.26
N MET A 231 21.80 -22.19 18.83
CA MET A 231 21.40 -23.39 18.10
C MET A 231 20.46 -22.99 16.94
N PRO A 232 20.81 -23.30 15.68
CA PRO A 232 19.95 -23.00 14.56
C PRO A 232 18.75 -23.95 14.55
N ALA A 233 17.64 -23.46 14.00
CA ALA A 233 16.49 -24.26 13.59
C ALA A 233 16.62 -24.59 12.09
N ASP A 234 15.50 -24.57 11.36
CA ASP A 234 15.45 -24.92 9.94
C ASP A 234 16.30 -23.98 9.07
N ALA A 235 17.01 -24.55 8.10
CA ALA A 235 17.88 -23.85 7.14
C ALA A 235 18.88 -22.85 7.76
N GLY A 236 19.25 -23.06 9.03
CA GLY A 236 20.21 -22.25 9.77
C GLY A 236 19.61 -21.04 10.48
N TYR A 237 18.32 -20.73 10.31
CA TYR A 237 17.68 -19.57 10.93
C TYR A 237 17.50 -19.75 12.45
N PRO A 238 17.43 -18.66 13.23
CA PRO A 238 17.17 -18.76 14.66
C PRO A 238 15.73 -19.22 14.96
N ALA A 239 15.55 -19.91 16.09
CA ALA A 239 14.23 -20.37 16.54
C ALA A 239 13.20 -19.25 16.74
N TYR A 240 13.64 -18.01 16.99
CA TYR A 240 12.77 -16.84 17.19
C TYR A 240 12.39 -16.10 15.89
N LEU A 241 12.76 -16.60 14.71
CA LEU A 241 12.44 -15.95 13.43
C LEU A 241 10.93 -15.65 13.28
N GLY A 242 10.09 -16.66 13.52
CA GLY A 242 8.63 -16.51 13.41
C GLY A 242 8.07 -15.47 14.39
N ALA A 243 8.57 -15.45 15.63
CA ALA A 243 8.16 -14.46 16.63
C ALA A 243 8.56 -13.04 16.24
N ARG A 244 9.75 -12.84 15.65
CA ARG A 244 10.21 -11.53 15.16
C ARG A 244 9.35 -11.04 14.00
N LEU A 245 9.09 -11.88 13.01
CA LEU A 245 8.20 -11.55 11.90
C LEU A 245 6.79 -11.22 12.39
N ALA A 246 6.24 -12.02 13.30
CA ALA A 246 4.91 -11.78 13.86
C ALA A 246 4.86 -10.44 14.59
N SER A 247 5.83 -10.16 15.46
CA SER A 247 5.92 -8.88 16.19
C SER A 247 6.03 -7.67 15.27
N PHE A 248 6.61 -7.84 14.08
CA PHE A 248 6.71 -6.79 13.08
C PHE A 248 5.38 -6.57 12.34
N TYR A 249 4.80 -7.63 11.77
CA TYR A 249 3.54 -7.52 11.01
C TYR A 249 2.35 -7.12 11.88
N GLU A 250 2.31 -7.54 13.15
CA GLU A 250 1.26 -7.18 14.11
C GLU A 250 1.28 -5.71 14.56
N ARG A 251 2.32 -4.94 14.22
CA ARG A 251 2.34 -3.48 14.41
C ARG A 251 1.45 -2.74 13.41
N SER A 252 1.07 -3.41 12.32
CA SER A 252 0.11 -2.88 11.34
C SER A 252 -1.34 -2.96 11.83
N GLY A 253 -2.21 -2.17 11.21
CA GLY A 253 -3.64 -2.13 11.49
C GLY A 253 -4.20 -0.72 11.62
N ARG A 254 -5.54 -0.64 11.58
CA ARG A 254 -6.32 0.58 11.91
C ARG A 254 -6.47 0.65 13.42
N VAL A 255 -6.23 1.81 14.02
CA VAL A 255 -6.29 2.00 15.46
C VAL A 255 -6.91 3.35 15.81
N THR A 256 -7.51 3.41 17.00
CA THR A 256 -7.85 4.68 17.64
C THR A 256 -6.60 5.20 18.36
N CYS A 257 -6.13 6.39 17.96
CA CYS A 257 -4.92 7.00 18.48
C CYS A 257 -5.11 7.46 19.94
N LEU A 258 -4.02 7.47 20.70
CA LEU A 258 -4.03 8.03 22.05
C LEU A 258 -4.06 9.56 22.05
N GLY A 259 -4.68 10.11 23.09
CA GLY A 259 -4.77 11.54 23.34
C GLY A 259 -6.01 12.20 22.75
N ASN A 260 -6.16 13.49 23.06
CA ASN A 260 -7.20 14.35 22.52
C ASN A 260 -6.61 15.25 21.41
N PRO A 261 -7.35 15.58 20.34
CA PRO A 261 -8.68 15.07 19.96
C PRO A 261 -8.65 13.58 19.61
N VAL A 262 -9.82 12.93 19.67
CA VAL A 262 -9.97 11.53 19.22
C VAL A 262 -9.67 11.47 17.72
N ARG A 263 -8.72 10.62 17.35
CA ARG A 263 -8.27 10.44 15.96
C ARG A 263 -8.17 8.96 15.67
N GLU A 264 -8.37 8.63 14.41
CA GLU A 264 -8.11 7.30 13.87
C GLU A 264 -6.96 7.38 12.89
N GLY A 265 -6.10 6.38 12.91
CA GLY A 265 -4.99 6.24 11.97
C GLY A 265 -4.84 4.78 11.56
N SER A 266 -4.14 4.54 10.44
CA SER A 266 -3.88 3.18 9.99
C SER A 266 -2.46 3.01 9.48
N ILE A 267 -1.94 1.79 9.62
CA ILE A 267 -0.69 1.36 8.99
C ILE A 267 -0.98 0.13 8.15
N THR A 268 -0.61 0.18 6.87
CA THR A 268 -0.59 -0.97 5.97
C THR A 268 0.86 -1.36 5.71
N ILE A 269 1.27 -2.56 6.12
CA ILE A 269 2.61 -3.09 5.83
C ILE A 269 2.56 -3.96 4.57
N VAL A 270 3.42 -3.64 3.60
CA VAL A 270 3.66 -4.45 2.40
C VAL A 270 5.11 -4.92 2.45
N GLY A 271 5.33 -6.20 2.73
CA GLY A 271 6.66 -6.79 2.82
C GLY A 271 7.02 -7.64 1.61
N ALA A 272 8.15 -7.37 0.98
CA ALA A 272 8.68 -8.19 -0.10
C ALA A 272 9.53 -9.34 0.45
N VAL A 273 9.14 -10.57 0.13
CA VAL A 273 9.87 -11.80 0.46
C VAL A 273 10.51 -12.35 -0.82
N SER A 274 11.80 -12.65 -0.77
CA SER A 274 12.59 -13.18 -1.88
C SER A 274 13.15 -14.55 -1.54
N PRO A 275 12.35 -15.63 -1.69
CA PRO A 275 12.83 -16.98 -1.43
C PRO A 275 13.92 -17.38 -2.42
N PRO A 276 14.94 -18.16 -1.99
CA PRO A 276 15.95 -18.67 -2.89
C PRO A 276 15.31 -19.58 -3.94
N GLY A 277 15.47 -19.26 -5.23
CA GLY A 277 14.94 -20.06 -6.33
C GLY A 277 13.42 -20.01 -6.52
N GLY A 278 12.68 -19.21 -5.74
CA GLY A 278 11.21 -19.18 -5.80
C GLY A 278 10.52 -20.29 -4.99
N ASP A 279 11.25 -20.91 -4.05
CA ASP A 279 10.72 -22.00 -3.22
C ASP A 279 9.90 -21.48 -2.03
N PHE A 280 8.61 -21.84 -1.97
CA PHE A 280 7.72 -21.46 -0.87
C PHE A 280 7.95 -22.26 0.41
N THR A 281 8.74 -23.34 0.37
CA THR A 281 9.10 -24.12 1.56
C THR A 281 10.17 -23.45 2.41
N ASP A 282 10.80 -22.38 1.92
CA ASP A 282 11.73 -21.56 2.69
C ASP A 282 11.09 -21.08 4.01
N PRO A 283 11.78 -21.18 5.15
CA PRO A 283 11.21 -20.87 6.46
C PRO A 283 10.78 -19.40 6.61
N VAL A 284 11.39 -18.45 5.91
CA VAL A 284 10.95 -17.05 5.92
C VAL A 284 9.60 -16.92 5.23
N THR A 285 9.44 -17.62 4.11
CA THR A 285 8.20 -17.61 3.33
C THR A 285 7.09 -18.32 4.08
N SER A 286 7.34 -19.51 4.60
CA SER A 286 6.38 -20.27 5.42
C SER A 286 5.93 -19.48 6.66
N ALA A 287 6.87 -18.89 7.40
CA ALA A 287 6.56 -18.04 8.55
C ALA A 287 5.73 -16.81 8.13
N THR A 288 6.10 -16.13 7.04
CA THR A 288 5.36 -14.96 6.55
C THR A 288 3.93 -15.32 6.15
N LEU A 289 3.73 -16.41 5.40
CA LEU A 289 2.42 -16.90 4.97
C LEU A 289 1.48 -17.23 6.15
N SER A 290 2.05 -17.68 7.28
CA SER A 290 1.27 -17.98 8.49
C SER A 290 0.74 -16.72 9.18
N ILE A 291 1.42 -15.59 9.02
CA ILE A 291 1.12 -14.33 9.70
C ILE A 291 0.25 -13.43 8.82
N VAL A 292 0.61 -13.27 7.54
CA VAL A 292 -0.05 -12.31 6.65
C VAL A 292 -1.47 -12.75 6.29
N GLN A 293 -2.34 -11.76 6.10
CA GLN A 293 -3.73 -11.99 5.72
C GLN A 293 -3.96 -11.91 4.20
N CYS A 294 -3.06 -11.26 3.48
CA CYS A 294 -3.06 -11.14 2.03
C CYS A 294 -1.71 -11.61 1.50
N PHE A 295 -1.74 -12.40 0.43
CA PHE A 295 -0.55 -12.92 -0.23
C PHE A 295 -0.68 -12.75 -1.75
N TRP A 296 0.30 -12.05 -2.33
CA TRP A 296 0.45 -11.91 -3.78
C TRP A 296 1.66 -12.73 -4.22
N GLY A 297 1.40 -13.90 -4.79
CA GLY A 297 2.45 -14.76 -5.32
C GLY A 297 2.86 -14.30 -6.71
N LEU A 298 4.12 -13.89 -6.87
CA LEU A 298 4.68 -13.53 -8.17
C LEU A 298 5.26 -14.78 -8.85
N ASP A 299 4.90 -15.00 -10.12
CA ASP A 299 5.35 -16.15 -10.89
C ASP A 299 6.38 -15.77 -11.95
N LYS A 300 7.51 -16.47 -11.91
CA LYS A 300 8.62 -16.33 -12.85
C LYS A 300 8.21 -16.70 -14.28
N LYS A 301 7.30 -17.66 -14.47
CA LYS A 301 6.84 -18.09 -15.80
C LYS A 301 6.09 -16.96 -16.52
N LEU A 302 5.23 -16.23 -15.80
CA LEU A 302 4.52 -15.06 -16.32
C LEU A 302 5.50 -13.94 -16.68
N ALA A 303 6.47 -13.66 -15.81
CA ALA A 303 7.50 -12.65 -16.06
C ALA A 303 8.36 -12.97 -17.31
N GLN A 304 8.76 -14.24 -17.49
CA GLN A 304 9.51 -14.69 -18.67
C GLN A 304 8.71 -14.53 -19.98
N ARG A 305 7.38 -14.64 -19.91
CA ARG A 305 6.46 -14.38 -21.04
C ARG A 305 6.15 -12.89 -21.23
N LYS A 306 6.76 -11.99 -20.44
CA LYS A 306 6.48 -10.54 -20.42
C LYS A 306 5.03 -10.21 -20.08
N HIS A 307 4.36 -11.07 -19.31
CA HIS A 307 3.05 -10.78 -18.73
C HIS A 307 3.26 -10.03 -17.41
N PHE A 308 2.84 -8.76 -17.40
CA PHE A 308 3.00 -7.85 -16.27
C PHE A 308 1.66 -7.23 -15.87
N PRO A 309 1.37 -7.06 -14.57
CA PRO A 309 2.13 -7.58 -13.43
C PRO A 309 2.09 -9.12 -13.36
N SER A 310 3.21 -9.74 -12.98
CA SER A 310 3.40 -11.21 -13.02
C SER A 310 2.81 -11.91 -11.78
N VAL A 311 1.60 -11.53 -11.38
CA VAL A 311 0.88 -12.11 -10.24
C VAL A 311 0.21 -13.41 -10.67
N ASN A 312 0.47 -14.50 -9.97
CA ASN A 312 -0.23 -15.74 -10.17
C ASN A 312 -1.55 -15.74 -9.39
N TRP A 313 -2.65 -15.77 -10.12
CA TRP A 313 -4.00 -15.65 -9.60
C TRP A 313 -4.51 -16.93 -8.90
N ASN A 314 -3.89 -18.10 -9.13
CA ASN A 314 -4.29 -19.36 -8.50
C ASN A 314 -3.69 -19.52 -7.09
N ILE A 315 -2.44 -19.11 -6.90
CA ILE A 315 -1.75 -19.22 -5.59
C ILE A 315 -2.01 -18.02 -4.68
N SER A 316 -2.35 -16.86 -5.26
CA SER A 316 -2.57 -15.63 -4.50
C SER A 316 -3.91 -15.68 -3.76
N PHE A 317 -3.95 -15.16 -2.53
CA PHE A 317 -5.17 -15.15 -1.74
C PHE A 317 -5.28 -13.88 -0.89
N SER A 318 -6.51 -13.56 -0.49
CA SER A 318 -6.80 -12.50 0.46
C SER A 318 -7.90 -12.94 1.41
N LYS A 319 -7.64 -12.86 2.72
CA LYS A 319 -8.62 -13.12 3.78
C LYS A 319 -9.56 -11.92 4.01
N TYR A 320 -9.25 -10.76 3.43
CA TYR A 320 -10.02 -9.53 3.61
C TYR A 320 -11.29 -9.45 2.74
N ILE A 321 -11.53 -10.41 1.84
CA ILE A 321 -12.66 -10.37 0.89
C ILE A 321 -14.01 -10.16 1.61
N ARG A 322 -14.25 -10.90 2.69
CA ARG A 322 -15.52 -10.79 3.45
C ARG A 322 -15.66 -9.47 4.19
N ILE A 323 -14.56 -8.90 4.68
CA ILE A 323 -14.54 -7.66 5.46
C ILE A 323 -14.71 -6.45 4.53
N LEU A 324 -14.15 -6.51 3.32
CA LEU A 324 -14.20 -5.43 2.33
C LEU A 324 -15.43 -5.48 1.43
N ALA A 325 -16.22 -6.56 1.45
CA ALA A 325 -17.45 -6.65 0.64
C ALA A 325 -18.39 -5.45 0.84
N PRO A 326 -18.72 -5.00 2.08
CA PRO A 326 -19.57 -3.83 2.28
C PRO A 326 -18.99 -2.53 1.73
N TYR A 327 -17.66 -2.39 1.73
CA TYR A 327 -16.98 -1.25 1.15
C TYR A 327 -17.18 -1.21 -0.36
N PHE A 328 -16.93 -2.33 -1.06
CA PHE A 328 -17.11 -2.41 -2.50
C PHE A 328 -18.59 -2.33 -2.92
N GLU A 329 -19.51 -2.90 -2.14
CA GLU A 329 -20.95 -2.81 -2.36
C GLU A 329 -21.48 -1.37 -2.30
N THR A 330 -20.79 -0.48 -1.58
CA THR A 330 -21.11 0.97 -1.57
C THR A 330 -20.83 1.61 -2.94
N TYR A 331 -19.83 1.11 -3.68
CA TYR A 331 -19.49 1.57 -5.03
C TYR A 331 -20.35 0.90 -6.10
N ASP A 332 -20.44 -0.43 -6.05
CA ASP A 332 -21.26 -1.24 -6.94
C ASP A 332 -21.69 -2.55 -6.24
N PRO A 333 -23.00 -2.85 -6.16
CA PRO A 333 -23.50 -4.03 -5.45
C PRO A 333 -23.14 -5.36 -6.13
N GLU A 334 -22.79 -5.35 -7.42
CA GLU A 334 -22.50 -6.58 -8.18
C GLU A 334 -21.01 -6.96 -8.13
N TYR A 335 -20.13 -6.11 -7.57
CA TYR A 335 -18.69 -6.33 -7.56
C TYR A 335 -18.27 -7.71 -7.02
N SER A 336 -18.85 -8.12 -5.89
CA SER A 336 -18.54 -9.40 -5.25
C SER A 336 -18.87 -10.59 -6.15
N MET A 337 -20.01 -10.53 -6.86
CA MET A 337 -20.44 -11.56 -7.80
C MET A 337 -19.52 -11.60 -9.02
N LEU A 338 -19.24 -10.45 -9.63
CA LEU A 338 -18.37 -10.34 -10.81
C LEU A 338 -16.97 -10.89 -10.52
N GLN A 339 -16.41 -10.55 -9.35
CA GLN A 339 -15.09 -11.05 -8.93
C GLN A 339 -15.09 -12.58 -8.81
N GLN A 340 -16.14 -13.16 -8.20
CA GLN A 340 -16.25 -14.60 -8.04
C GLN A 340 -16.35 -15.31 -9.40
N GLN A 341 -17.17 -14.79 -10.31
CA GLN A 341 -17.31 -15.35 -11.65
C GLN A 341 -16.01 -15.31 -12.45
N MET A 342 -15.26 -14.19 -12.42
CA MET A 342 -13.96 -14.12 -13.11
C MET A 342 -12.93 -15.11 -12.54
N LYS A 343 -12.92 -15.31 -11.21
CA LYS A 343 -12.08 -16.34 -10.58
C LYS A 343 -12.46 -17.74 -11.03
N GLU A 344 -13.75 -18.03 -11.12
CA GLU A 344 -14.25 -19.32 -11.58
C GLU A 344 -13.86 -19.59 -13.05
N ILE A 345 -13.94 -18.58 -13.93
CA ILE A 345 -13.52 -18.68 -15.33
C ILE A 345 -12.02 -19.00 -15.42
N LEU A 346 -11.18 -18.31 -14.64
CA LEU A 346 -9.73 -18.55 -14.63
C LEU A 346 -9.36 -19.93 -14.06
N GLN A 347 -10.08 -20.40 -13.04
CA GLN A 347 -9.87 -21.75 -12.51
C GLN A 347 -10.25 -22.82 -13.53
N LYS A 348 -11.40 -22.67 -14.20
CA LYS A 348 -11.83 -23.56 -15.29
C LYS A 348 -10.84 -23.54 -16.45
N GLU A 349 -10.22 -22.39 -16.75
CA GLU A 349 -9.18 -22.31 -17.78
C GLU A 349 -8.01 -23.24 -17.47
N ASP A 350 -7.52 -23.27 -16.23
CA ASP A 350 -6.38 -24.09 -15.81
C ASP A 350 -6.69 -25.58 -15.97
N ASP A 351 -7.86 -26.02 -15.48
CA ASP A 351 -8.34 -27.39 -15.61
C ASP A 351 -8.46 -27.80 -17.09
N LEU A 352 -8.93 -26.88 -17.95
CA LEU A 352 -9.07 -27.13 -19.40
C LEU A 352 -7.72 -27.12 -20.11
N GLN A 353 -6.76 -26.30 -19.68
CA GLN A 353 -5.41 -26.26 -20.26
C GLN A 353 -4.67 -27.59 -20.09
N GLU A 354 -4.84 -28.28 -18.97
CA GLU A 354 -4.29 -29.62 -18.77
C GLU A 354 -4.86 -30.62 -19.80
N ILE A 355 -6.17 -30.59 -20.01
CA ILE A 355 -6.85 -31.45 -21.01
C ILE A 355 -6.38 -31.11 -22.42
N VAL A 356 -6.27 -29.82 -22.76
CA VAL A 356 -5.81 -29.35 -24.08
C VAL A 356 -4.38 -29.83 -24.36
N GLN A 357 -3.50 -29.85 -23.35
CA GLN A 357 -2.13 -30.34 -23.50
C GLN A 357 -2.06 -31.85 -23.75
N LEU A 358 -3.02 -32.62 -23.23
CA LEU A 358 -3.05 -34.09 -23.37
C LEU A 358 -3.76 -34.57 -24.65
N VAL A 359 -4.90 -33.98 -25.00
CA VAL A 359 -5.80 -34.48 -26.05
C VAL A 359 -5.89 -33.52 -27.26
N GLY A 360 -5.57 -32.24 -27.07
CA GLY A 360 -5.70 -31.19 -28.08
C GLY A 360 -6.94 -30.31 -27.90
N LYS A 361 -6.96 -29.14 -28.56
CA LYS A 361 -8.04 -28.14 -28.44
C LYS A 361 -9.35 -28.60 -29.13
N ASP A 362 -9.24 -29.45 -30.14
CA ASP A 362 -10.39 -29.84 -30.98
C ASP A 362 -11.37 -30.78 -30.28
N SER A 363 -10.91 -31.51 -29.26
CA SER A 363 -11.74 -32.43 -28.47
C SER A 363 -12.64 -31.75 -27.45
N LEU A 364 -12.49 -30.43 -27.24
CA LEU A 364 -13.27 -29.68 -26.28
C LEU A 364 -14.69 -29.40 -26.78
N SER A 365 -15.63 -29.30 -25.83
CA SER A 365 -16.98 -28.81 -26.12
C SER A 365 -16.96 -27.32 -26.51
N GLU A 366 -18.00 -26.86 -27.20
CA GLU A 366 -18.08 -25.46 -27.64
C GLU A 366 -18.12 -24.47 -26.45
N ASP A 367 -18.74 -24.86 -25.34
CA ASP A 367 -18.75 -24.07 -24.09
C ASP A 367 -17.36 -23.96 -23.45
N GLN A 368 -16.59 -25.05 -23.46
CA GLN A 368 -15.20 -25.05 -22.98
C GLN A 368 -14.31 -24.17 -23.86
N LYS A 369 -14.52 -24.17 -25.19
CA LYS A 369 -13.81 -23.29 -26.12
C LYS A 369 -14.12 -21.82 -25.84
N CYS A 370 -15.39 -21.47 -25.61
CA CYS A 370 -15.79 -20.12 -25.19
C CYS A 370 -15.08 -19.70 -23.89
N THR A 371 -15.08 -20.57 -22.88
CA THR A 371 -14.44 -20.31 -21.59
C THR A 371 -12.94 -20.02 -21.76
N LEU A 372 -12.22 -20.79 -22.60
CA LEU A 372 -10.81 -20.55 -22.89
C LEU A 372 -10.54 -19.21 -23.58
N GLU A 373 -11.38 -18.80 -24.53
CA GLU A 373 -11.21 -17.51 -25.22
C GLU A 373 -11.56 -16.33 -24.31
N VAL A 374 -12.61 -16.42 -23.49
CA VAL A 374 -12.94 -15.40 -22.48
C VAL A 374 -11.83 -15.30 -21.43
N ALA A 375 -11.31 -16.43 -20.94
CA ALA A 375 -10.19 -16.44 -20.01
C ALA A 375 -8.94 -15.77 -20.61
N LYS A 376 -8.70 -15.97 -21.91
CA LYS A 376 -7.63 -15.27 -22.64
C LYS A 376 -7.83 -13.75 -22.63
N ILE A 377 -9.05 -13.25 -22.88
CA ILE A 377 -9.38 -11.82 -22.78
C ILE A 377 -9.10 -11.31 -21.34
N ILE A 378 -9.50 -12.07 -20.32
CA ILE A 378 -9.21 -11.71 -18.92
C ILE A 378 -7.69 -11.60 -18.69
N ARG A 379 -6.90 -12.56 -19.18
CA ARG A 379 -5.45 -12.55 -18.98
C ARG A 379 -4.74 -11.42 -19.72
N GLU A 380 -5.07 -11.16 -20.98
CA GLU A 380 -4.34 -10.24 -21.87
C GLU A 380 -4.86 -8.79 -21.82
N ASP A 381 -6.15 -8.59 -21.51
CA ASP A 381 -6.77 -7.26 -21.55
C ASP A 381 -7.19 -6.73 -20.18
N PHE A 382 -7.51 -7.60 -19.22
CA PHE A 382 -7.90 -7.17 -17.87
C PHE A 382 -6.75 -7.24 -16.86
N LEU A 383 -6.07 -8.38 -16.78
CA LEU A 383 -4.99 -8.62 -15.81
C LEU A 383 -3.66 -8.01 -16.24
N GLN A 384 -3.37 -7.97 -17.54
CA GLN A 384 -2.13 -7.39 -18.05
C GLN A 384 -2.24 -5.86 -18.09
N GLN A 385 -1.28 -5.17 -17.48
CA GLN A 385 -1.23 -3.72 -17.42
C GLN A 385 0.20 -3.22 -17.69
N ASN A 386 0.32 -2.20 -18.54
CA ASN A 386 1.59 -1.56 -18.81
C ASN A 386 1.76 -0.26 -18.03
N GLY A 387 2.49 -0.34 -16.92
CA GLY A 387 2.78 0.79 -16.04
C GLY A 387 3.52 1.97 -16.68
N PHE A 388 4.12 1.80 -17.86
CA PHE A 388 4.84 2.85 -18.58
C PHE A 388 3.97 3.66 -19.55
N THR A 389 2.70 3.27 -19.75
CA THR A 389 1.81 3.92 -20.70
C THR A 389 0.88 4.92 -20.03
N ASP A 390 0.43 5.93 -20.77
CA ASP A 390 -0.44 7.00 -20.24
C ASP A 390 -1.86 6.54 -19.88
N TYR A 391 -2.28 5.34 -20.33
CA TYR A 391 -3.64 4.82 -20.07
C TYR A 391 -3.67 3.66 -19.05
N ASP A 392 -2.59 2.87 -18.92
CA ASP A 392 -2.51 1.74 -17.98
C ASP A 392 -1.63 2.00 -16.74
N PHE A 393 -0.96 3.17 -16.63
CA PHE A 393 -0.16 3.48 -15.42
C PHE A 393 -1.01 3.50 -14.13
N MET A 394 -2.32 3.68 -14.27
CA MET A 394 -3.30 3.76 -13.20
C MET A 394 -4.65 3.26 -13.73
N CYS A 395 -5.33 2.40 -12.98
CA CYS A 395 -6.71 2.01 -13.30
C CYS A 395 -7.65 2.40 -12.16
N PRO A 396 -8.56 3.38 -12.36
CA PRO A 396 -9.58 3.72 -11.37
C PRO A 396 -10.54 2.55 -11.10
N LEU A 397 -11.12 2.54 -9.90
CA LEU A 397 -12.05 1.47 -9.51
C LEU A 397 -13.28 1.41 -10.42
N ALA A 398 -13.83 2.57 -10.81
CA ALA A 398 -14.97 2.66 -11.73
C ALA A 398 -14.67 2.03 -13.11
N LYS A 399 -13.44 2.22 -13.64
CA LYS A 399 -12.99 1.59 -14.88
C LYS A 399 -12.87 0.07 -14.72
N THR A 400 -12.30 -0.38 -13.62
CA THR A 400 -12.15 -1.82 -13.31
C THR A 400 -13.51 -2.51 -13.26
N ILE A 401 -14.47 -1.96 -12.50
CA ILE A 401 -15.83 -2.52 -12.36
C ILE A 401 -16.54 -2.56 -13.73
N GLY A 402 -16.45 -1.48 -14.51
CA GLY A 402 -17.05 -1.42 -15.84
C GLY A 402 -16.50 -2.49 -16.79
N MET A 403 -15.18 -2.68 -16.83
CA MET A 403 -14.55 -3.74 -17.62
C MET A 403 -15.01 -5.14 -17.18
N MET A 404 -15.12 -5.39 -15.86
CA MET A 404 -15.61 -6.66 -15.33
C MET A 404 -17.05 -6.95 -15.80
N LYS A 405 -17.95 -5.96 -15.71
CA LYS A 405 -19.35 -6.11 -16.16
C LYS A 405 -19.46 -6.47 -17.64
N VAL A 406 -18.67 -5.81 -18.50
CA VAL A 406 -18.69 -6.07 -19.95
C VAL A 406 -18.19 -7.48 -20.26
N ILE A 407 -17.05 -7.89 -19.66
CA ILE A 407 -16.45 -9.22 -19.92
C ILE A 407 -17.36 -10.35 -19.41
N VAL A 408 -17.87 -10.23 -18.18
CA VAL A 408 -18.77 -11.22 -17.59
C VAL A 408 -20.09 -11.26 -18.35
N GLY A 409 -20.67 -10.10 -18.68
CA GLY A 409 -21.88 -10.01 -19.48
C GLY A 409 -21.75 -10.67 -20.85
N PHE A 410 -20.61 -10.49 -21.52
CA PHE A 410 -20.29 -11.17 -22.77
C PHE A 410 -20.23 -12.69 -22.58
N HIS A 411 -19.58 -13.17 -21.52
CA HIS A 411 -19.48 -14.60 -21.21
C HIS A 411 -20.85 -15.23 -20.95
N GLU A 412 -21.67 -14.63 -20.08
CA GLU A 412 -23.00 -15.14 -19.75
C GLU A 412 -23.92 -15.16 -20.98
N ALA A 413 -23.90 -14.10 -21.80
CA ALA A 413 -24.69 -14.04 -23.02
C ALA A 413 -24.24 -15.11 -24.03
N ALA A 414 -22.94 -15.32 -24.19
CA ALA A 414 -22.40 -16.36 -25.06
C ALA A 414 -22.77 -17.77 -24.58
N GLN A 415 -22.65 -18.06 -23.28
CA GLN A 415 -23.02 -19.35 -22.71
C GLN A 415 -24.51 -19.65 -22.89
N LYS A 416 -25.38 -18.67 -22.66
CA LYS A 416 -26.82 -18.83 -22.85
C LYS A 416 -27.22 -19.03 -24.29
N ALA A 417 -26.64 -18.24 -25.21
CA ALA A 417 -26.85 -18.45 -26.63
C ALA A 417 -26.50 -19.89 -27.01
N MET A 418 -25.33 -20.40 -26.62
CA MET A 418 -24.95 -21.79 -26.92
C MET A 418 -25.84 -22.85 -26.26
N ALA A 419 -26.36 -22.59 -25.05
CA ALA A 419 -27.22 -23.53 -24.34
C ALA A 419 -28.61 -23.66 -24.98
N GLU A 420 -29.19 -22.56 -25.47
CA GLU A 420 -30.51 -22.56 -26.11
C GLU A 420 -30.50 -23.18 -27.50
N PHE A 421 -29.39 -23.09 -28.23
CA PHE A 421 -29.22 -23.67 -29.57
C PHE A 421 -28.87 -25.17 -29.56
N SER A 422 -29.46 -25.96 -28.65
CA SER A 422 -29.26 -27.41 -28.60
C SER A 422 -30.22 -28.14 -29.57
N GLY A 423 -29.79 -28.43 -30.81
CA GLY A 423 -30.61 -29.12 -31.82
C GLY A 423 -30.00 -29.12 -33.23
N GLU A 424 -30.84 -29.11 -34.28
CA GLU A 424 -30.42 -29.06 -35.70
C GLU A 424 -29.70 -27.74 -36.09
N HIS A 425 -29.87 -26.68 -35.29
CA HIS A 425 -29.22 -25.38 -35.47
C HIS A 425 -28.24 -25.09 -34.33
N LYS A 426 -27.24 -25.96 -34.14
CA LYS A 426 -26.17 -25.73 -33.17
C LYS A 426 -25.32 -24.53 -33.58
N VAL A 427 -25.54 -23.40 -32.93
CA VAL A 427 -24.65 -22.24 -33.04
C VAL A 427 -23.37 -22.58 -32.26
N GLY A 428 -22.32 -22.97 -32.97
CA GLY A 428 -21.00 -23.19 -32.38
C GLY A 428 -20.30 -21.89 -32.02
N TRP A 429 -19.28 -21.98 -31.17
CA TRP A 429 -18.44 -20.85 -30.77
C TRP A 429 -17.84 -20.13 -31.98
N ASN A 430 -17.46 -20.86 -33.03
CA ASN A 430 -16.91 -20.28 -34.25
C ASN A 430 -17.88 -19.32 -34.97
N SER A 431 -19.19 -19.59 -34.91
CA SER A 431 -20.21 -18.72 -35.49
C SER A 431 -20.40 -17.45 -34.67
N ILE A 432 -20.43 -17.59 -33.34
CA ILE A 432 -20.46 -16.47 -32.40
C ILE A 432 -19.21 -15.60 -32.57
N TYR A 433 -18.04 -16.21 -32.67
CA TYR A 433 -16.79 -15.48 -32.86
C TYR A 433 -16.76 -14.70 -34.18
N ALA A 434 -17.27 -15.28 -35.27
CA ALA A 434 -17.32 -14.62 -36.57
C ALA A 434 -18.23 -13.38 -36.57
N SER A 435 -19.41 -13.49 -35.94
CA SER A 435 -20.38 -12.40 -35.82
C SER A 435 -19.96 -11.32 -34.82
N THR A 436 -19.35 -11.71 -33.69
CA THR A 436 -18.97 -10.80 -32.61
C THR A 436 -17.53 -10.27 -32.69
N LYS A 437 -16.79 -10.57 -33.76
CA LYS A 437 -15.39 -10.13 -33.92
C LYS A 437 -15.19 -8.62 -33.74
N GLY A 438 -16.13 -7.81 -34.21
CA GLY A 438 -16.12 -6.35 -34.02
C GLY A 438 -16.27 -5.94 -32.55
N LEU A 439 -17.11 -6.65 -31.79
CA LEU A 439 -17.33 -6.41 -30.37
C LEU A 439 -16.14 -6.86 -29.53
N ILE A 440 -15.57 -8.04 -29.83
CA ILE A 440 -14.37 -8.53 -29.14
C ILE A 440 -13.25 -7.50 -29.25
N LYS A 441 -13.08 -6.88 -30.43
CA LYS A 441 -12.11 -5.79 -30.59
C LYS A 441 -12.42 -4.59 -29.67
N LYS A 442 -13.68 -4.16 -29.59
CA LYS A 442 -14.09 -3.08 -28.67
C LYS A 442 -13.85 -3.44 -27.20
N ILE A 443 -14.07 -4.70 -26.82
CA ILE A 443 -13.80 -5.23 -25.48
C ILE A 443 -12.29 -5.18 -25.18
N THR A 444 -11.45 -5.64 -26.10
CA THR A 444 -9.98 -5.53 -25.99
C THR A 444 -9.52 -4.07 -25.91
N ASP A 445 -10.17 -3.16 -26.63
CA ASP A 445 -9.82 -1.75 -26.66
C ASP A 445 -10.23 -0.97 -25.39
N MET A 446 -11.01 -1.57 -24.47
CA MET A 446 -11.47 -0.93 -23.22
C MET A 446 -10.33 -0.40 -22.33
N LYS A 447 -9.17 -1.05 -22.36
CA LYS A 447 -8.03 -0.65 -21.53
C LYS A 447 -7.42 0.68 -21.95
N PHE A 448 -7.59 1.11 -23.20
CA PHE A 448 -7.00 2.34 -23.73
C PHE A 448 -7.70 3.62 -23.28
N GLU A 449 -8.83 3.51 -22.55
CA GLU A 449 -9.50 4.67 -21.97
C GLU A 449 -8.61 5.38 -20.92
N LEU A 450 -8.50 6.71 -21.04
CA LEU A 450 -7.57 7.50 -20.25
C LEU A 450 -8.03 7.62 -18.79
N PRO A 451 -7.18 7.30 -17.79
CA PRO A 451 -7.56 7.25 -16.38
C PRO A 451 -7.89 8.61 -15.76
N ARG A 452 -7.53 9.72 -16.43
CA ARG A 452 -7.82 11.09 -15.97
C ARG A 452 -9.26 11.55 -16.20
N GLN A 453 -10.06 10.75 -16.90
CA GLN A 453 -11.47 11.08 -17.13
C GLN A 453 -12.31 10.92 -15.86
N SER A 454 -13.46 11.60 -15.80
CA SER A 454 -14.38 11.52 -14.67
C SER A 454 -15.01 10.13 -14.52
N GLU A 455 -15.32 9.72 -13.29
CA GLU A 455 -15.98 8.43 -13.02
C GLU A 455 -17.31 8.25 -13.76
N GLU A 456 -18.08 9.32 -13.95
CA GLU A 456 -19.34 9.28 -14.70
C GLU A 456 -19.13 8.94 -16.18
N HIS A 457 -18.00 9.35 -16.75
CA HIS A 457 -17.67 9.03 -18.13
C HIS A 457 -17.46 7.52 -18.29
N PHE A 458 -16.65 6.92 -17.42
CA PHE A 458 -16.44 5.47 -17.42
C PHE A 458 -17.76 4.71 -17.28
N ARG A 459 -18.61 5.09 -16.33
CA ARG A 459 -19.92 4.45 -16.14
C ARG A 459 -20.76 4.50 -17.42
N LYS A 460 -20.88 5.67 -18.06
CA LYS A 460 -21.66 5.81 -19.30
C LYS A 460 -21.09 5.00 -20.46
N THR A 461 -19.77 5.04 -20.65
CA THR A 461 -19.09 4.34 -21.75
C THR A 461 -19.22 2.82 -21.60
N PHE A 462 -18.99 2.28 -20.40
CA PHE A 462 -19.08 0.84 -20.17
C PHE A 462 -20.52 0.32 -20.16
N VAL A 463 -21.49 1.10 -19.66
CA VAL A 463 -22.92 0.76 -19.79
C VAL A 463 -23.32 0.70 -21.25
N ALA A 464 -22.99 1.72 -22.06
CA ALA A 464 -23.31 1.72 -23.49
C ALA A 464 -22.69 0.53 -24.23
N LEU A 465 -21.44 0.18 -23.91
CA LEU A 465 -20.78 -0.99 -24.50
C LEU A 465 -21.43 -2.30 -24.05
N HIS A 466 -21.82 -2.41 -22.78
CA HIS A 466 -22.53 -3.58 -22.27
C HIS A 466 -23.89 -3.76 -22.97
N GLU A 467 -24.65 -2.68 -23.17
CA GLU A 467 -25.91 -2.71 -23.93
C GLU A 467 -25.68 -3.12 -25.39
N GLU A 468 -24.62 -2.62 -26.03
CA GLU A 468 -24.25 -3.01 -27.40
C GLU A 468 -23.96 -4.51 -27.50
N VAL A 469 -23.23 -5.07 -26.53
CA VAL A 469 -22.96 -6.51 -26.44
C VAL A 469 -24.26 -7.30 -26.35
N LEU A 470 -25.15 -6.94 -25.43
CA LEU A 470 -26.44 -7.62 -25.27
C LEU A 470 -27.31 -7.51 -26.54
N ALA A 471 -27.34 -6.34 -27.19
CA ALA A 471 -28.09 -6.12 -28.42
C ALA A 471 -27.58 -6.97 -29.59
N ALA A 472 -26.27 -7.18 -29.70
CA ALA A 472 -25.71 -8.04 -30.73
C ALA A 472 -26.09 -9.51 -30.53
N PHE A 473 -26.12 -10.00 -29.29
CA PHE A 473 -26.61 -11.35 -28.99
C PHE A 473 -28.11 -11.49 -29.24
N ARG A 474 -28.91 -10.43 -29.09
CA ARG A 474 -30.33 -10.44 -29.53
C ARG A 474 -30.46 -10.58 -31.04
N THR A 475 -29.65 -9.85 -31.81
CA THR A 475 -29.68 -9.91 -33.27
C THR A 475 -29.32 -11.32 -33.75
N LEU A 476 -28.27 -11.91 -33.16
CA LEU A 476 -27.91 -13.32 -33.37
C LEU A 476 -29.06 -14.29 -33.04
N ALA A 477 -29.85 -13.99 -32.02
CA ALA A 477 -31.01 -14.79 -31.63
C ALA A 477 -32.24 -14.54 -32.52
N GLU A 478 -32.34 -13.40 -33.19
CA GLU A 478 -33.42 -13.06 -34.12
C GLU A 478 -33.21 -13.68 -35.50
N ASP A 479 -31.96 -13.78 -35.95
CA ASP A 479 -31.58 -14.47 -37.19
C ASP A 479 -31.87 -15.98 -37.14
N SER A 480 -32.06 -16.53 -35.94
CA SER A 480 -32.52 -17.90 -35.67
C SER A 480 -33.94 -17.85 -35.12
N GLU A 481 -34.97 -18.15 -35.91
CA GLU A 481 -36.39 -17.83 -35.63
C GLU A 481 -37.02 -18.26 -34.27
N HIS A 482 -36.32 -18.90 -33.31
CA HIS A 482 -36.91 -19.54 -32.12
C HIS A 482 -36.17 -19.28 -30.79
N SER A 483 -36.05 -18.04 -30.33
CA SER A 483 -35.72 -17.80 -28.90
C SER A 483 -36.56 -16.67 -28.31
N ALA A 484 -37.60 -17.03 -27.56
CA ALA A 484 -38.35 -16.12 -26.69
C ALA A 484 -37.68 -15.99 -25.31
N GLU A 485 -37.02 -17.05 -24.82
CA GLU A 485 -36.40 -17.11 -23.49
C GLU A 485 -35.11 -16.29 -23.39
N LEU A 486 -34.24 -16.28 -24.41
CA LEU A 486 -33.07 -15.39 -24.46
C LEU A 486 -33.50 -13.93 -24.55
N LYS A 487 -34.56 -13.64 -25.31
CA LYS A 487 -35.10 -12.29 -25.43
C LYS A 487 -35.59 -11.81 -24.06
N ASP A 488 -36.36 -12.62 -23.34
CA ASP A 488 -36.82 -12.32 -21.99
C ASP A 488 -35.66 -12.19 -21.00
N PHE A 489 -34.64 -13.06 -21.05
CA PHE A 489 -33.48 -12.97 -20.18
C PHE A 489 -32.61 -11.73 -20.47
N LEU A 490 -32.30 -11.45 -21.73
CA LEU A 490 -31.55 -10.25 -22.13
C LEU A 490 -32.34 -8.99 -21.77
N GLN A 491 -33.67 -9.05 -21.78
CA GLN A 491 -34.54 -7.96 -21.34
C GLN A 491 -34.57 -7.83 -19.81
N GLN A 492 -34.51 -8.93 -19.07
CA GLN A 492 -34.35 -8.94 -17.62
C GLN A 492 -32.99 -8.44 -17.16
N LEU A 493 -31.89 -8.75 -17.87
CA LEU A 493 -30.55 -8.22 -17.55
C LEU A 493 -30.52 -6.70 -17.67
N LEU A 494 -31.07 -6.15 -18.76
CA LEU A 494 -31.23 -4.71 -18.93
C LEU A 494 -32.16 -4.07 -17.88
N GLN A 495 -33.13 -4.82 -17.35
CA GLN A 495 -34.04 -4.36 -16.30
C GLN A 495 -33.51 -4.57 -14.87
N LYS A 496 -32.44 -5.34 -14.68
CA LYS A 496 -31.92 -5.72 -13.36
C LYS A 496 -31.01 -4.69 -12.70
N GLU A 497 -30.68 -3.57 -13.34
CA GLU A 497 -30.05 -2.46 -12.63
C GLU A 497 -31.06 -1.68 -11.76
N PRO A 498 -30.63 -1.18 -10.59
CA PRO A 498 -31.54 -0.69 -9.57
C PRO A 498 -32.25 0.54 -10.11
N VAL A 499 -33.58 0.46 -10.17
CA VAL A 499 -34.46 1.61 -10.28
C VAL A 499 -34.25 2.48 -9.02
N ARG A 500 -33.18 3.27 -8.98
CA ARG A 500 -33.17 4.57 -8.29
C ARG A 500 -33.91 5.56 -9.18
N ARG A 501 -35.20 5.31 -9.43
CA ARG A 501 -36.14 6.42 -9.55
C ARG A 501 -36.29 6.97 -8.13
N LYS A 502 -35.36 7.83 -7.71
CA LYS A 502 -35.66 8.77 -6.62
C LYS A 502 -37.00 9.39 -7.00
N SER A 503 -38.00 9.24 -6.15
CA SER A 503 -39.31 9.79 -6.44
C SER A 503 -39.15 11.28 -6.74
N ALA A 504 -39.97 11.84 -7.64
CA ALA A 504 -39.90 13.27 -7.94
C ALA A 504 -40.07 14.15 -6.67
N ALA A 505 -40.59 13.59 -5.58
CA ALA A 505 -40.64 14.19 -4.26
C ALA A 505 -39.29 14.26 -3.55
N GLU A 506 -38.43 13.24 -3.65
CA GLU A 506 -37.08 13.21 -3.04
C GLU A 506 -36.06 14.07 -3.79
N MET A 507 -36.17 14.16 -5.12
CA MET A 507 -35.37 15.11 -5.90
C MET A 507 -35.75 16.56 -5.63
N LYS A 508 -37.05 16.85 -5.42
CA LYS A 508 -37.50 18.16 -4.94
C LYS A 508 -37.05 18.42 -3.52
N ALA A 509 -37.08 17.44 -2.63
CA ALA A 509 -36.58 17.58 -1.25
C ALA A 509 -35.07 17.86 -1.22
N HIS A 510 -34.27 17.19 -2.05
CA HIS A 510 -32.82 17.43 -2.15
C HIS A 510 -32.48 18.78 -2.82
N ALA A 511 -33.16 19.15 -3.90
CA ALA A 511 -32.97 20.46 -4.53
C ALA A 511 -33.47 21.62 -3.64
N TRP A 512 -34.49 21.37 -2.82
CA TRP A 512 -34.98 22.30 -1.81
C TRP A 512 -34.05 22.37 -0.58
N LEU A 513 -33.44 21.25 -0.17
CA LEU A 513 -32.41 21.17 0.88
C LEU A 513 -31.09 21.84 0.45
N GLU A 514 -30.65 21.67 -0.79
CA GLU A 514 -29.48 22.38 -1.34
C GLU A 514 -29.78 23.89 -1.51
N GLY A 515 -31.01 24.26 -1.87
CA GLY A 515 -31.47 25.65 -1.87
C GLY A 515 -31.55 26.28 -0.47
N LEU A 516 -31.83 25.48 0.57
CA LEU A 516 -31.82 25.93 1.97
C LEU A 516 -30.40 26.05 2.54
N LEU A 517 -29.46 25.22 2.10
CA LEU A 517 -28.05 25.31 2.51
C LEU A 517 -27.33 26.53 1.92
N GLN A 518 -27.83 27.13 0.84
CA GLN A 518 -27.33 28.38 0.26
C GLN A 518 -27.98 29.64 0.86
N ALA A 519 -29.02 29.50 1.69
CA ALA A 519 -29.71 30.62 2.32
C ALA A 519 -29.48 30.64 3.83
N LYS A 520 -28.55 31.52 4.28
CA LYS A 520 -28.48 32.15 5.61
C LYS A 520 -28.00 31.25 6.76
N HIS A 521 -26.88 31.52 7.46
CA HIS A 521 -26.69 32.60 8.45
C HIS A 521 -27.95 32.87 9.32
N LEU A 522 -27.87 32.55 10.63
CA LEU A 522 -28.85 32.82 11.70
C LEU A 522 -29.94 31.73 11.81
N VAL A 523 -29.91 30.88 12.85
CA VAL A 523 -30.48 31.11 14.20
C VAL A 523 -31.99 31.40 14.11
N ASP A 524 -32.76 30.56 14.81
CA ASP A 524 -34.23 30.56 14.99
C ASP A 524 -35.06 29.73 14.00
N LEU A 525 -35.25 28.44 14.29
CA LEU A 525 -36.53 27.76 14.06
C LEU A 525 -36.72 26.49 14.93
N ALA A 526 -36.35 26.58 16.21
CA ALA A 526 -36.69 25.58 17.23
C ALA A 526 -37.89 26.06 18.07
N VAL A 527 -39.06 26.30 17.44
CA VAL A 527 -40.30 26.67 18.17
C VAL A 527 -41.60 26.15 17.53
N TRP A 528 -41.60 25.30 16.49
CA TRP A 528 -42.87 25.03 15.77
C TRP A 528 -43.20 23.58 15.40
N ILE A 529 -42.82 22.59 16.21
CA ILE A 529 -43.47 21.26 16.20
C ILE A 529 -43.53 20.72 17.64
N ALA A 530 -44.33 21.38 18.47
CA ALA A 530 -45.01 20.77 19.59
C ALA A 530 -46.50 21.11 19.40
N ASP A 531 -47.35 20.12 19.68
CA ASP A 531 -48.82 20.19 19.68
C ASP A 531 -49.51 20.02 18.32
N THR A 532 -49.82 18.77 17.97
CA THR A 532 -51.20 18.30 17.78
C THR A 532 -51.25 16.78 17.88
N ASP A 533 -51.90 16.32 18.94
CA ASP A 533 -52.46 14.98 19.19
C ASP A 533 -53.17 14.36 17.96
N GLY A 534 -53.36 13.04 17.83
CA GLY A 534 -53.04 11.95 18.73
C GLY A 534 -53.80 10.67 18.38
N ASN A 535 -53.60 9.69 19.27
CA ASN A 535 -54.49 8.59 19.65
C ASN A 535 -54.28 7.18 19.07
N GLY A 536 -54.09 6.22 19.99
CA GLY A 536 -54.13 4.78 19.76
C GLY A 536 -53.36 3.90 20.76
N SER A 537 -53.74 3.96 22.05
CA SER A 537 -53.66 2.92 23.13
C SER A 537 -53.00 1.54 22.82
N GLN A 538 -52.17 0.92 23.66
CA GLN A 538 -52.44 0.37 25.02
C GLN A 538 -51.11 0.15 25.82
N GLY A 539 -51.10 0.42 27.14
CA GLY A 539 -49.97 0.16 28.08
C GLY A 539 -50.06 -1.19 28.81
N PRO A 540 -49.59 -1.35 30.07
CA PRO A 540 -48.48 -0.68 30.80
C PRO A 540 -47.57 -1.70 31.54
N GLU A 541 -46.30 -1.36 31.87
CA GLU A 541 -45.66 -1.87 33.11
C GLU A 541 -44.38 -1.07 33.50
N GLN A 542 -44.60 -0.18 34.48
CA GLN A 542 -43.76 0.19 35.64
C GLN A 542 -42.26 0.52 35.49
N SER A 543 -41.97 1.83 35.64
CA SER A 543 -40.74 2.41 36.21
C SER A 543 -40.67 2.24 37.74
N PRO A 544 -39.51 2.42 38.41
CA PRO A 544 -38.99 3.76 38.80
C PRO A 544 -37.43 3.83 38.74
N ALA A 545 -36.66 4.91 38.84
CA ALA A 545 -36.76 6.37 38.94
C ALA A 545 -35.32 6.87 38.63
N ALA A 546 -35.08 7.77 37.67
CA ALA A 546 -34.97 9.23 37.82
C ALA A 546 -33.94 9.75 38.85
N ALA A 547 -32.82 10.27 38.33
CA ALA A 547 -32.13 11.45 38.85
C ALA A 547 -31.44 12.18 37.68
N GLU A 548 -32.02 13.30 37.24
CA GLU A 548 -31.49 14.19 36.20
C GLU A 548 -30.30 15.05 36.70
N PRO A 549 -29.45 15.54 35.78
CA PRO A 549 -28.30 16.39 36.08
C PRO A 549 -28.67 17.88 36.12
N ARG A 550 -28.08 18.62 37.08
CA ARG A 550 -28.21 20.08 37.18
C ARG A 550 -27.31 20.79 36.16
N ALA A 551 -27.93 21.62 35.33
CA ALA A 551 -27.31 22.67 34.54
C ALA A 551 -26.86 23.87 35.41
N ALA A 552 -25.76 24.53 35.04
CA ALA A 552 -25.48 25.91 35.46
C ALA A 552 -24.59 26.65 34.45
N ALA A 553 -25.24 27.58 33.73
CA ALA A 553 -24.80 28.92 33.35
C ALA A 553 -23.59 29.10 32.40
N ALA A 554 -23.93 29.31 31.12
CA ALA A 554 -23.18 30.19 30.23
C ALA A 554 -23.37 31.67 30.63
N ARG A 555 -22.33 32.50 30.43
CA ARG A 555 -22.43 33.96 30.34
C ARG A 555 -21.85 34.46 29.01
N PRO A 556 -22.32 35.62 28.49
CA PRO A 556 -22.14 36.05 27.10
C PRO A 556 -21.06 37.14 26.91
N PHE A 557 -20.58 37.24 25.65
CA PHE A 557 -19.96 38.39 24.97
C PHE A 557 -18.58 38.91 25.43
N ASP A 558 -17.62 38.96 24.50
CA ASP A 558 -17.27 40.24 23.87
C ASP A 558 -16.69 40.08 22.46
N GLN A 559 -17.15 40.95 21.55
CA GLN A 559 -16.68 41.16 20.18
C GLN A 559 -15.43 42.05 20.18
N ALA A 560 -14.45 41.76 19.32
CA ALA A 560 -13.64 42.77 18.65
C ALA A 560 -12.82 42.14 17.50
N ASP A 561 -13.14 42.56 16.28
CA ASP A 561 -12.23 42.97 15.18
C ASP A 561 -10.98 42.13 14.83
N SER A 562 -10.61 41.88 13.58
CA SER A 562 -11.14 42.22 12.26
C SER A 562 -10.30 41.43 11.24
N ARG A 563 -10.93 40.90 10.20
CA ARG A 563 -10.22 40.53 8.95
C ARG A 563 -9.92 41.82 8.18
N PRO A 564 -9.02 41.75 7.20
CA PRO A 564 -9.42 42.21 5.88
C PRO A 564 -9.34 41.07 4.87
N ALA A 565 -10.47 40.84 4.20
CA ALA A 565 -10.52 40.25 2.88
C ALA A 565 -10.04 41.31 1.87
N LEU A 566 -9.19 40.93 0.92
CA LEU A 566 -9.00 41.66 -0.32
C LEU A 566 -9.45 40.75 -1.46
N ALA A 567 -10.64 41.06 -1.96
CA ALA A 567 -11.06 40.67 -3.29
C ALA A 567 -10.35 41.61 -4.29
N MET A 568 -9.83 41.05 -5.38
CA MET A 568 -9.53 41.80 -6.59
C MET A 568 -10.29 41.14 -7.73
N GLY A 569 -11.36 41.83 -8.15
CA GLY A 569 -12.13 41.50 -9.33
C GLY A 569 -11.39 41.86 -10.62
N GLN A 570 -11.79 41.17 -11.68
CA GLN A 570 -11.44 41.45 -13.06
C GLN A 570 -11.82 42.89 -13.47
N SER A 571 -10.96 43.53 -14.25
CA SER A 571 -11.40 44.49 -15.28
C SER A 571 -10.48 44.40 -16.50
N VAL A 572 -11.12 44.20 -17.64
CA VAL A 572 -10.57 44.12 -18.99
C VAL A 572 -10.29 45.52 -19.52
N ARG A 573 -9.10 45.72 -20.12
CA ARG A 573 -8.71 46.60 -21.25
C ARG A 573 -7.17 46.74 -21.13
N GLY A 574 -6.32 46.46 -22.11
CA GLY A 574 -6.44 46.11 -23.51
C GLY A 574 -5.07 46.41 -24.15
N GLY A 575 -4.62 45.58 -25.07
CA GLY A 575 -3.57 45.92 -26.03
C GLY A 575 -2.16 45.41 -25.74
N ALA A 576 -1.83 44.26 -26.33
CA ALA A 576 -0.68 44.03 -27.22
C ALA A 576 -0.06 42.64 -27.01
N ASN A 577 -0.65 41.65 -27.67
CA ASN A 577 0.12 40.54 -28.24
C ASN A 577 0.85 41.08 -29.48
N PRO A 578 2.00 40.52 -29.89
CA PRO A 578 1.86 39.42 -30.86
C PRO A 578 2.97 38.34 -30.92
N PHE A 579 2.60 37.22 -31.58
CA PHE A 579 3.42 36.16 -32.22
C PHE A 579 4.12 35.16 -31.27
N PHE A 580 3.90 33.82 -31.26
CA PHE A 580 3.62 32.82 -32.31
C PHE A 580 4.52 32.93 -33.54
N CYS A 581 5.56 32.09 -33.63
CA CYS A 581 5.90 31.32 -34.83
C CYS A 581 7.04 30.33 -34.51
N GLY A 582 6.80 29.05 -34.79
CA GLY A 582 7.85 28.05 -34.94
C GLY A 582 8.60 28.19 -36.26
N GLY A 583 9.68 27.43 -36.41
CA GLY A 583 10.39 27.29 -37.68
C GLY A 583 11.72 26.56 -37.51
N GLU A 584 11.79 25.36 -38.09
CA GLU A 584 12.97 24.50 -38.25
C GLU A 584 14.10 25.16 -39.05
N ALA A 585 15.37 24.81 -38.75
CA ALA A 585 16.43 24.54 -39.73
C ALA A 585 17.76 24.12 -39.05
N SER A 586 18.25 22.92 -39.38
CA SER A 586 19.63 22.42 -39.18
C SER A 586 20.54 22.88 -40.35
N PRO A 587 21.81 22.43 -40.53
CA PRO A 587 22.99 22.25 -39.65
C PRO A 587 24.27 22.96 -40.22
N GLY A 588 25.39 23.02 -39.49
CA GLY A 588 26.70 23.33 -40.13
C GLY A 588 27.89 23.82 -39.28
N HIS A 589 28.79 22.88 -38.97
CA HIS A 589 30.28 22.93 -38.96
C HIS A 589 31.14 24.16 -38.53
N LEU A 590 32.09 23.89 -37.61
CA LEU A 590 33.57 24.17 -37.59
C LEU A 590 34.01 24.42 -36.12
N ALA A 591 34.61 23.50 -35.36
CA ALA A 591 35.91 22.80 -35.43
C ALA A 591 37.18 23.64 -35.09
N ARG A 592 38.01 23.05 -34.19
CA ARG A 592 39.38 23.37 -33.70
C ARG A 592 39.46 24.21 -32.41
N GLY A 593 40.16 23.83 -31.33
CA GLY A 593 40.93 22.61 -31.02
C GLY A 593 41.86 22.81 -29.79
N ALA A 594 41.83 21.83 -28.87
CA ALA A 594 42.96 21.18 -28.16
C ALA A 594 43.92 21.97 -27.21
N PRO A 595 44.70 21.32 -26.29
CA PRO A 595 44.51 20.01 -25.62
C PRO A 595 45.00 19.84 -24.14
N ALA A 596 44.57 18.72 -23.53
CA ALA A 596 45.28 17.69 -22.73
C ALA A 596 45.94 17.91 -21.33
N ALA A 597 45.52 17.06 -20.36
CA ALA A 597 46.33 16.10 -19.54
C ALA A 597 45.35 15.25 -18.68
N SER A 598 45.02 13.98 -18.98
CA SER A 598 45.71 12.68 -18.79
C SER A 598 45.60 12.07 -17.37
N SER A 599 44.80 11.00 -17.22
CA SER A 599 45.21 9.71 -16.62
C SER A 599 44.11 8.65 -16.78
N SER A 600 44.41 7.59 -17.52
CA SER A 600 43.57 6.44 -17.84
C SER A 600 44.08 5.17 -17.14
N SER A 601 43.19 4.29 -16.69
CA SER A 601 43.47 2.86 -16.58
C SER A 601 42.18 2.04 -16.64
N ALA A 602 41.94 1.42 -17.79
CA ALA A 602 41.02 0.30 -17.96
C ALA A 602 41.87 -0.96 -18.21
N CYS A 603 41.53 -2.07 -17.55
CA CYS A 603 42.15 -3.37 -17.73
C CYS A 603 41.05 -4.40 -18.08
N GLU A 604 41.24 -5.10 -19.18
CA GLU A 604 40.50 -6.29 -19.62
C GLU A 604 41.50 -7.41 -19.98
N PRO A 605 41.06 -8.67 -20.17
CA PRO A 605 41.67 -9.83 -19.51
C PRO A 605 42.71 -10.60 -20.35
N SER A 606 43.66 -11.23 -19.68
CA SER A 606 44.67 -12.11 -20.29
C SER A 606 44.31 -13.60 -20.19
N ARG A 607 44.23 -14.27 -21.34
CA ARG A 607 44.47 -15.70 -21.52
C ARG A 607 45.99 -15.95 -21.59
N ALA A 608 46.48 -17.02 -20.95
CA ALA A 608 47.75 -17.65 -21.32
C ALA A 608 47.65 -19.17 -21.11
N SER A 609 48.09 -19.87 -22.15
CA SER A 609 48.23 -21.32 -22.30
C SER A 609 49.59 -21.83 -21.82
N SER A 610 49.64 -23.10 -21.38
CA SER A 610 50.56 -24.18 -21.83
C SER A 610 51.19 -24.99 -20.68
N SER A 611 50.86 -26.29 -20.61
CA SER A 611 51.80 -27.43 -20.78
C SER A 611 51.23 -28.72 -20.15
N ALA A 612 50.97 -29.72 -20.98
CA ALA A 612 50.74 -31.13 -20.61
C ALA A 612 52.08 -31.82 -20.27
N PRO A 613 52.14 -33.04 -19.69
CA PRO A 613 51.60 -34.33 -20.22
C PRO A 613 50.73 -35.07 -19.17
N GLY A 614 49.81 -35.98 -19.47
CA GLY A 614 49.83 -37.08 -20.42
C GLY A 614 50.11 -38.40 -19.66
N LEU A 615 49.06 -39.10 -19.20
CA LEU A 615 49.05 -40.54 -18.87
C LEU A 615 47.59 -40.98 -18.64
N GLY A 616 47.12 -41.90 -19.48
CA GLY A 616 45.79 -42.51 -19.37
C GLY A 616 45.78 -43.78 -18.51
N TYR A 617 44.55 -44.22 -18.18
CA TYR A 617 44.05 -45.60 -18.02
C TYR A 617 42.96 -45.66 -16.94
N GLY A 618 41.86 -46.37 -17.22
CA GLY A 618 41.06 -47.03 -16.18
C GLY A 618 39.55 -46.78 -16.22
N GLN A 619 38.83 -47.64 -16.93
CA GLN A 619 37.39 -47.89 -16.76
C GLN A 619 37.06 -48.65 -15.46
N ALA A 620 35.77 -48.62 -15.09
CA ALA A 620 35.01 -49.51 -14.19
C ALA A 620 35.31 -49.33 -12.68
N SER A 621 34.38 -49.33 -11.74
CA SER A 621 33.05 -49.96 -11.55
C SER A 621 32.36 -49.19 -10.39
N GLY A 622 31.04 -49.08 -10.25
CA GLY A 622 30.12 -50.15 -9.85
C GLY A 622 29.95 -50.23 -8.32
N ALA A 623 28.80 -49.74 -7.83
CA ALA A 623 28.08 -50.08 -6.58
C ALA A 623 28.76 -49.93 -5.20
N ALA A 624 28.24 -49.01 -4.40
CA ALA A 624 27.62 -49.24 -3.08
C ALA A 624 26.73 -48.05 -2.73
#